data_AF-A0A920RV25-F1
#
_entry.id   AF-A0A920RV25-F1
#
_cell.length_a   1.000
_cell.length_b   1.000
_cell.length_c   1.000
_cell.angle_alpha   90.00
_cell.angle_beta   90.00
_cell.angle_gamma   90.00
#
_symmetry.space_group_name_H-M   'P 1'
#
loop_
_entity.id
_entity.type
_entity.pdbx_description
1 polymer ?
#
loop_
_entity_poly.entity_id
_entity_poly.type
_entity_poly.pdbx_seq_one_letter_code
_entity_poly.pdbx_strand_id
1 'polypeptide(L)'
;MTEKYEAFITYPFPKSLDQQLLFPESEIKAMRDFGACLAPHSAFLVLNGTETLSVRMDKHISNTQQVVEYLDQHDMVEWVSHPDLKNTPTMS
;
A
#
# COMPACT_ATOMS: atom_id res chain seq x y z
N MET A 1 40.70 9.45 7.29
CA MET A 1 39.42 9.36 8.03
C MET A 1 38.29 8.86 7.11
N THR A 2 38.61 8.00 6.14
CA THR A 2 37.74 7.64 5.00
C THR A 2 37.56 6.13 4.80
N GLU A 3 38.38 5.28 5.45
CA GLU A 3 38.34 3.82 5.25
C GLU A 3 37.15 3.12 5.92
N LYS A 4 36.55 3.70 6.96
CA LYS A 4 35.44 3.06 7.70
C LYS A 4 34.10 3.06 6.94
N TYR A 5 33.94 3.92 5.94
CA TYR A 5 32.65 4.10 5.26
C TYR A 5 32.39 3.02 4.18
N GLU A 6 33.44 2.54 3.51
CA GLU A 6 33.27 1.49 2.48
C GLU A 6 32.88 0.12 3.07
N ALA A 7 33.31 -0.17 4.30
CA ALA A 7 32.99 -1.43 4.97
C ALA A 7 31.47 -1.61 5.22
N PHE A 8 30.71 -0.52 5.38
CA PHE A 8 29.28 -0.57 5.68
C PHE A 8 28.41 -0.80 4.43
N ILE A 9 28.91 -0.35 3.27
CA ILE A 9 28.25 -0.57 1.97
C ILE A 9 28.46 -2.04 1.52
N THR A 10 29.62 -2.61 1.84
CA THR A 10 30.10 -3.90 1.29
C THR A 10 29.91 -5.09 2.21
N TYR A 11 29.41 -4.93 3.45
CA TYR A 11 29.18 -6.10 4.32
C TYR A 11 28.17 -7.04 3.67
N PRO A 12 28.56 -8.27 3.28
CA PRO A 12 27.64 -9.22 2.69
C PRO A 12 26.59 -9.59 3.73
N PHE A 13 25.31 -9.61 3.34
CA PHE A 13 24.27 -10.14 4.22
C PHE A 13 24.68 -11.55 4.66
N PRO A 14 24.63 -11.84 5.98
CA PRO A 14 25.03 -13.14 6.45
C PRO A 14 24.02 -14.17 5.95
N LYS A 15 24.46 -15.09 5.07
CA LYS A 15 23.64 -16.17 4.47
C LYS A 15 22.85 -17.02 5.47
N SER A 16 23.21 -16.97 6.75
CA SER A 16 22.48 -17.61 7.84
C SER A 16 21.12 -16.97 8.13
N LEU A 17 20.88 -15.75 7.64
CA LEU A 17 19.67 -14.97 7.90
C LEU A 17 18.63 -15.12 6.78
N ASP A 18 19.01 -15.67 5.62
CA ASP A 18 18.17 -15.76 4.41
C ASP A 18 16.84 -16.48 4.67
N GLN A 19 16.83 -17.51 5.52
CA GLN A 19 15.61 -18.25 5.91
C GLN A 19 14.82 -17.61 7.07
N GLN A 20 15.39 -16.62 7.77
CA GLN A 20 14.77 -15.95 8.92
C GLN A 20 14.21 -14.56 8.56
N LEU A 21 14.51 -14.09 7.35
CA LEU A 21 14.15 -12.78 6.86
C LEU A 21 12.72 -12.77 6.32
N LEU A 22 11.88 -11.93 6.91
CA LEU A 22 10.52 -11.67 6.44
C LEU A 22 10.53 -10.98 5.05
N PHE A 23 11.55 -10.17 4.80
CA PHE A 23 11.72 -9.41 3.56
C PHE A 23 12.95 -9.91 2.80
N PRO A 24 12.90 -10.04 1.47
CA PRO A 24 14.04 -10.44 0.68
C PRO A 24 15.17 -9.39 0.78
N GLU A 25 16.42 -9.84 0.67
CA GLU A 25 17.60 -8.96 0.73
C GLU A 25 17.52 -7.80 -0.27
N SER A 26 16.94 -8.05 -1.46
CA SER A 26 16.75 -7.03 -2.49
C SER A 26 15.92 -5.83 -2.02
N GLU A 27 14.93 -6.07 -1.16
CA GLU A 27 14.05 -5.03 -0.63
C GLU A 27 14.77 -4.23 0.47
N ILE A 28 15.46 -4.91 1.38
CA ILE A 28 16.23 -4.25 2.45
C ILE A 28 17.35 -3.39 1.86
N LYS A 29 18.05 -3.93 0.84
CA LYS A 29 19.07 -3.19 0.11
C LYS A 29 18.47 -1.97 -0.59
N ALA A 30 17.31 -2.12 -1.24
CA ALA A 30 16.62 -1.00 -1.87
C ALA A 30 16.22 0.08 -0.85
N MET A 31 15.69 -0.29 0.31
CA MET A 31 15.33 0.66 1.37
C MET A 31 16.54 1.44 1.88
N ARG A 32 17.70 0.78 2.03
CA ARG A 32 18.96 1.42 2.45
C ARG A 32 19.54 2.33 1.37
N ASP A 33 19.60 1.84 0.14
CA ASP A 33 20.31 2.51 -0.96
C ASP A 33 19.48 3.70 -1.51
N PHE A 34 18.15 3.59 -1.56
CA PHE A 34 17.25 4.65 -2.02
C PHE A 34 16.62 5.47 -0.89
N GLY A 35 16.75 5.04 0.36
CA GLY A 35 16.24 5.76 1.52
C GLY A 35 14.71 5.80 1.63
N ALA A 36 14.01 4.79 1.07
CA ALA A 36 12.55 4.66 1.13
C ALA A 36 12.08 4.23 2.55
N CYS A 37 12.39 5.04 3.56
CA CYS A 37 12.01 4.81 4.95
C CYS A 37 10.85 5.74 5.36
N LEU A 38 9.83 5.19 6.01
CA LEU A 38 8.70 5.95 6.52
C LEU A 38 9.12 6.76 7.75
N ALA A 39 8.83 8.06 7.76
CA ALA A 39 9.10 8.90 8.93
C ALA A 39 8.35 8.37 10.17
N PRO A 40 8.96 8.36 11.38
CA PRO A 40 8.34 7.79 12.58
C PRO A 40 6.97 8.40 12.91
N HIS A 41 6.82 9.71 12.70
CA HIS A 41 5.56 10.41 12.89
C HIS A 41 4.49 9.96 11.88
N SER A 42 4.85 9.77 10.61
CA SER A 42 3.93 9.25 9.59
C SER A 42 3.50 7.81 9.91
N ALA A 43 4.43 6.97 10.38
CA ALA A 43 4.12 5.61 10.83
C ALA A 43 3.11 5.60 11.98
N PHE A 44 3.27 6.49 12.96
CA PHE A 44 2.33 6.65 14.07
C PHE A 44 0.92 7.06 13.59
N LEU A 45 0.83 8.02 12.66
CA LEU A 45 -0.45 8.43 12.09
C LEU A 45 -1.14 7.30 11.33
N VAL A 46 -0.39 6.51 10.56
CA VAL A 46 -0.92 5.34 9.87
C VAL A 46 -1.46 4.33 10.89
N LEU A 47 -0.71 4.03 11.95
CA LEU A 47 -1.13 3.10 13.00
C LEU A 47 -2.45 3.53 13.65
N ASN A 48 -2.58 4.79 14.06
CA ASN A 48 -3.84 5.31 14.61
C ASN A 48 -4.99 5.20 13.59
N GLY A 49 -4.70 5.41 12.31
CA GLY A 49 -5.67 5.24 11.22
C GLY A 49 -6.13 3.79 11.03
N THR A 50 -5.30 2.80 11.39
CA THR A 50 -5.67 1.37 11.29
C THR A 50 -6.70 0.95 12.33
N GLU A 51 -6.75 1.60 13.49
CA GLU A 51 -7.71 1.28 14.56
C GLU A 51 -9.18 1.47 14.12
N THR A 52 -9.41 2.36 13.16
CA THR A 52 -10.75 2.67 12.62
C THR A 52 -10.94 2.23 11.17
N LEU A 53 -9.97 1.52 10.59
CA LEU A 53 -9.97 1.17 9.16
C LEU A 53 -11.20 0.34 8.78
N SER A 54 -11.59 -0.65 9.61
CA SER A 54 -12.75 -1.52 9.34
C SER A 54 -14.04 -0.73 9.25
N VAL A 55 -14.37 0.06 10.27
CA VAL A 55 -15.61 0.84 10.33
C VAL A 55 -15.66 1.90 9.22
N ARG A 56 -14.52 2.53 8.92
CA ARG A 56 -14.44 3.46 7.77
C ARG A 56 -14.69 2.74 6.46
N MET A 57 -14.12 1.56 6.26
CA MET A 57 -14.31 0.79 5.03
C MET A 57 -15.75 0.33 4.86
N ASP A 58 -16.40 -0.18 5.92
CA ASP A 58 -17.82 -0.56 5.89
C ASP A 58 -18.70 0.63 5.47
N LYS A 59 -18.43 1.81 6.05
CA LYS A 59 -19.17 3.02 5.71
C LYS A 59 -18.86 3.47 4.27
N HIS A 60 -17.61 3.43 3.84
CA HIS A 60 -17.20 3.75 2.47
C HIS A 60 -17.90 2.85 1.45
N ILE A 61 -17.94 1.54 1.68
CA ILE A 61 -18.63 0.58 0.79
C ILE A 61 -20.13 0.89 0.74
N SER A 62 -20.79 1.01 1.90
CA SER A 62 -22.24 1.28 1.96
C SER A 62 -22.65 2.58 1.27
N ASN A 63 -21.82 3.62 1.37
CA ASN A 63 -22.09 4.92 0.75
C ASN A 63 -21.80 4.86 -0.75
N THR A 64 -20.73 4.18 -1.16
CA THR A 64 -20.38 4.00 -2.57
C THR A 64 -21.49 3.25 -3.30
N GLN A 65 -22.05 2.20 -2.71
CA GLN A 65 -23.17 1.45 -3.29
C GLN A 65 -24.38 2.36 -3.60
N GLN A 66 -24.78 3.22 -2.65
CA GLN A 66 -25.87 4.17 -2.86
C GLN A 66 -25.57 5.19 -3.95
N VAL A 67 -24.34 5.71 -4.01
CA VAL A 67 -23.91 6.66 -5.04
C VAL A 67 -23.90 6.00 -6.41
N VAL A 68 -23.39 4.78 -6.51
CA VAL A 68 -23.32 4.00 -7.75
C VAL A 68 -24.72 3.71 -8.28
N GLU A 69 -25.65 3.26 -7.42
CA GLU A 69 -27.04 3.02 -7.80
C GLU A 69 -27.74 4.31 -8.27
N TYR A 70 -27.47 5.44 -7.59
CA TYR A 70 -28.00 6.72 -8.01
C TYR A 70 -27.48 7.16 -9.38
N LEU A 71 -26.17 7.01 -9.64
CA LEU A 71 -25.55 7.42 -10.90
C LEU A 71 -25.94 6.51 -12.06
N ASP A 72 -26.12 5.20 -11.83
CA ASP A 72 -26.52 4.23 -12.87
C ASP A 72 -27.94 4.50 -13.39
N GLN A 73 -28.82 5.06 -12.57
CA GLN A 73 -30.20 5.42 -12.94
C GLN A 73 -30.34 6.86 -13.47
N HIS A 74 -29.26 7.63 -13.52
CA HIS A 74 -29.35 9.07 -13.78
C HIS A 74 -29.20 9.39 -15.29
N ASP A 75 -30.25 9.95 -15.91
CA ASP A 75 -30.32 10.20 -17.37
C ASP A 75 -29.16 11.04 -17.97
N MET A 76 -28.51 11.88 -17.18
CA MET A 76 -27.33 12.68 -17.61
C MET A 76 -25.98 11.95 -17.50
N VAL A 77 -25.95 10.69 -17.02
CA VAL A 77 -24.73 9.90 -16.84
C VAL A 77 -24.66 8.84 -17.93
N GLU A 78 -23.58 8.84 -18.71
CA GLU A 78 -23.42 7.91 -19.84
C GLU A 78 -23.05 6.49 -19.39
N TRP A 79 -22.18 6.35 -18.40
CA TRP A 79 -21.77 5.05 -17.83
C TRP A 79 -21.09 5.20 -16.47
N VAL A 80 -21.14 4.14 -15.65
CA VAL A 80 -20.50 4.06 -14.33
C VAL A 80 -19.57 2.85 -14.26
N SER A 81 -18.35 3.03 -13.77
CA SER A 81 -17.37 1.96 -13.57
C SER A 81 -17.30 1.53 -12.12
N HIS A 82 -17.99 0.45 -11.74
CA HIS A 82 -17.91 -0.07 -10.37
C HIS A 82 -17.96 -1.61 -10.36
N PRO A 83 -17.11 -2.32 -9.59
CA PRO A 83 -17.06 -3.78 -9.60
C PRO A 83 -18.41 -4.44 -9.22
N ASP A 84 -19.23 -3.79 -8.41
CA ASP A 84 -20.55 -4.31 -8.02
C ASP A 84 -21.63 -4.16 -9.12
N LEU A 85 -21.38 -3.38 -10.17
CA LEU A 85 -22.31 -3.22 -11.30
C LEU A 85 -22.13 -4.36 -12.31
N LYS A 86 -23.23 -5.02 -12.66
CA LYS A 86 -23.25 -6.14 -13.64
C LYS A 86 -22.83 -5.72 -15.05
N ASN A 87 -22.94 -4.42 -15.36
CA ASN A 87 -22.66 -3.86 -16.69
C ASN A 87 -21.23 -3.31 -16.82
N THR A 88 -20.40 -3.42 -15.78
CA THR A 88 -19.02 -2.91 -15.85
C THR A 88 -18.20 -3.80 -16.79
N PRO A 89 -17.58 -3.25 -17.86
CA PRO A 89 -16.66 -4.00 -18.68
C PRO A 89 -15.47 -4.42 -17.82
N THR A 90 -15.44 -5.69 -17.42
CA THR A 90 -14.29 -6.25 -16.71
C THR A 90 -13.17 -6.35 -17.74
N MET A 91 -12.17 -5.46 -17.64
CA MET A 91 -10.94 -5.61 -18.41
C MET A 91 -10.21 -6.85 -17.88
N SER A 92 -10.43 -7.97 -18.57
CA SER A 92 -9.63 -9.19 -18.47
C SER A 92 -8.27 -9.02 -19.13
#